data_AF-A0A7Z9IWI5-F1
#
_entry.id   AF-A0A7Z9IWI5-F1
#
_cell.length_a   1.000
_cell.length_b   1.000
_cell.length_c   1.000
_cell.angle_alpha   90.00
_cell.angle_beta   90.00
_cell.angle_gamma   90.00
#
_symmetry.space_group_name_H-M   'P 1'
#
loop_
_entity.id
_entity.type
_entity.pdbx_description
1 polymer ?
#
loop_
_entity_poly.entity_id
_entity_poly.type
_entity_poly.pdbx_seq_one_letter_code
_entity_poly.pdbx_strand_id
1 'polypeptide(L)'
;MIFILIAKTSEDPRKGLTAFLFHADQPGWQIDRRIPIMGPEEHGGHCEITFDGLEIPDENRLLEVGDGLKVTQIRLGRARLTHCMRWLGLCKRAMEIASEYVGERESFGEKLIDHEGVQWMMGEAAMDIQIGRLLTMHAAWLLDHENFSRKEISMAKVQVADALHKAVDTAIQLCGARGYSKDTLLEWMYRYARQAKLVDGASEVHKMVLSRFHKNEGPRFWSWGV
;
A
#
# COMPACT_ATOMS: atom_id res chain seq x y z
N MET A 1 5.78 -23.65 8.79
CA MET A 1 5.62 -22.22 8.42
C MET A 1 6.76 -21.44 9.05
N ILE A 2 7.39 -20.49 8.35
CA ILE A 2 8.54 -19.71 8.86
C ILE A 2 8.12 -18.25 9.07
N PHE A 3 8.58 -17.64 10.15
CA PHE A 3 8.37 -16.23 10.46
C PHE A 3 9.69 -15.45 10.43
N ILE A 4 9.60 -14.15 10.12
CA ILE A 4 10.67 -13.18 10.33
C ILE A 4 10.31 -12.31 11.53
N LEU A 5 11.15 -12.32 12.55
CA LEU A 5 11.01 -11.51 13.76
C LEU A 5 12.06 -10.39 13.76
N ILE A 6 11.63 -9.15 13.99
CA ILE A 6 12.54 -8.03 14.28
C ILE A 6 12.49 -7.78 15.79
N ALA A 7 13.64 -7.89 16.47
CA ALA A 7 13.73 -7.72 17.92
C ALA A 7 14.84 -6.72 18.30
N LYS A 8 14.67 -6.07 19.45
CA LYS A 8 15.68 -5.17 20.01
C LYS A 8 16.79 -6.00 20.65
N THR A 9 18.03 -5.77 20.23
CA THR A 9 19.24 -6.46 20.73
C THR A 9 20.28 -5.50 21.29
N SER A 10 20.06 -4.18 21.19
CA SER A 10 20.95 -3.14 21.72
C SER A 10 20.17 -1.83 21.95
N GLU A 11 20.72 -0.96 22.81
CA GLU A 11 20.23 0.41 23.04
C GLU A 11 20.71 1.41 21.97
N ASP A 12 21.56 0.99 21.02
CA ASP A 12 21.99 1.86 19.92
C ASP A 12 20.76 2.28 19.06
N PRO A 13 20.45 3.59 18.94
CA PRO A 13 19.27 4.05 18.22
C PRO A 13 19.32 3.80 16.70
N ARG A 14 20.51 3.52 16.13
CA ARG A 14 20.71 3.23 14.70
C ARG A 14 20.93 1.75 14.42
N LYS A 15 21.49 1.00 15.37
CA LYS A 15 21.83 -0.43 15.26
C LYS A 15 21.21 -1.32 16.34
N GLY A 16 20.11 -0.88 16.94
CA GLY A 16 19.47 -1.57 18.07
C GLY A 16 18.59 -2.76 17.70
N LEU A 17 18.32 -2.99 16.40
CA LEU A 17 17.37 -4.00 15.93
C LEU A 17 18.07 -5.09 15.14
N THR A 18 17.71 -6.34 15.37
CA THR A 18 18.20 -7.52 14.63
C THR A 18 17.03 -8.32 14.08
N ALA A 19 17.21 -8.95 12.92
CA ALA A 19 16.20 -9.79 12.27
C ALA A 19 16.55 -11.27 12.46
N PHE A 20 15.54 -12.09 12.76
CA PHE A 20 15.67 -13.52 13.03
C PHE A 20 14.62 -14.33 12.26
N LEU A 21 14.96 -15.57 11.92
CA LEU A 21 14.02 -16.57 11.45
C LEU A 21 13.65 -17.52 12.57
N PHE A 22 12.37 -17.87 12.68
CA PHE A 22 11.92 -18.93 13.57
C PHE A 22 10.84 -19.78 12.90
N HIS A 23 10.79 -21.06 13.24
CA HIS A 23 9.80 -21.98 12.69
C HIS A 23 8.54 -21.98 13.58
N ALA A 24 7.37 -22.12 12.97
CA ALA A 24 6.10 -22.14 13.70
C ALA A 24 6.00 -23.26 14.76
N ASP A 25 6.77 -24.34 14.60
CA ASP A 25 6.76 -25.47 15.52
C ASP A 25 7.68 -25.25 16.75
N GLN A 26 8.44 -24.16 16.80
CA GLN A 26 9.25 -23.83 17.98
C GLN A 26 8.35 -23.38 19.14
N PRO A 27 8.67 -23.79 20.39
CA PRO A 27 7.92 -23.36 21.57
C PRO A 27 8.24 -21.90 21.94
N GLY A 28 7.50 -21.36 22.90
CA GLY A 28 7.78 -20.05 23.49
C GLY A 28 7.18 -18.85 22.76
N TRP A 29 6.23 -19.10 21.86
CA TRP A 29 5.43 -18.07 21.22
C TRP A 29 4.01 -18.58 20.96
N GLN A 30 3.04 -17.68 20.83
CA GLN A 30 1.66 -18.03 20.52
C GLN A 30 0.92 -16.90 19.81
N ILE A 31 -0.10 -17.26 19.03
CA ILE A 31 -1.08 -16.30 18.50
C ILE A 31 -2.18 -16.14 19.55
N ASP A 32 -2.27 -14.97 20.17
CA ASP A 32 -3.27 -14.72 21.21
C ASP A 32 -4.65 -14.52 20.61
N ARG A 33 -4.74 -13.74 19.54
CA ARG A 33 -5.99 -13.50 18.81
C ARG A 33 -5.75 -12.94 17.41
N ARG A 34 -6.77 -13.07 16.56
CA ARG A 34 -6.89 -12.27 15.35
C ARG A 34 -7.38 -10.86 15.68
N ILE A 35 -6.88 -9.87 14.96
CA ILE A 35 -7.30 -8.47 15.04
C ILE A 35 -8.32 -8.21 13.93
N PRO A 36 -9.61 -7.98 14.25
CA PRO A 36 -10.61 -7.61 13.25
C PRO A 36 -10.26 -6.27 12.61
N ILE A 37 -10.44 -6.18 11.29
CA ILE A 37 -10.17 -4.96 10.50
C ILE A 37 -11.38 -4.60 9.63
N MET A 38 -11.37 -3.38 9.07
CA MET A 38 -12.42 -2.92 8.15
C MET A 38 -12.49 -3.79 6.89
N GLY A 39 -11.33 -4.03 6.28
CA GLY A 39 -11.19 -4.74 5.01
C GLY A 39 -11.39 -6.25 5.13
N PRO A 40 -11.60 -6.95 4.02
CA PRO A 40 -11.76 -8.40 4.03
C PRO A 40 -10.60 -9.09 4.74
N GLU A 41 -10.88 -10.19 5.44
CA GLU A 41 -9.82 -11.04 5.96
C GLU A 41 -9.08 -11.71 4.79
N GLU A 42 -7.82 -11.34 4.59
CA GLU A 42 -6.91 -12.13 3.76
C GLU A 42 -6.59 -13.46 4.45
N HIS A 43 -6.20 -14.48 3.68
CA HIS A 43 -5.79 -15.78 4.25
C HIS A 43 -4.68 -15.59 5.29
N GLY A 44 -4.94 -15.99 6.53
CA GLY A 44 -4.03 -15.82 7.68
C GLY A 44 -4.33 -14.60 8.56
N GLY A 45 -4.99 -13.56 8.03
CA GLY A 45 -5.42 -12.37 8.78
C GLY A 45 -4.28 -11.57 9.43
N HIS A 46 -4.66 -10.73 10.39
CA HIS A 46 -3.73 -9.99 11.25
C HIS A 46 -3.83 -10.53 12.68
N CYS A 47 -2.70 -10.77 13.33
CA CYS A 47 -2.66 -11.42 14.63
C CYS A 47 -1.90 -10.60 15.68
N GLU A 48 -2.39 -10.65 16.91
CA GLU A 48 -1.61 -10.34 18.11
C GLU A 48 -0.84 -11.60 18.50
N ILE A 49 0.46 -11.43 18.78
CA ILE A 49 1.39 -12.53 19.03
C ILE A 49 2.18 -12.20 20.30
N THR A 50 2.23 -13.16 21.22
CA THR A 50 3.07 -13.10 22.43
C THR A 50 4.27 -14.02 22.27
N PHE A 51 5.43 -13.54 22.73
CA PHE A 51 6.67 -14.29 22.82
C PHE A 51 7.05 -14.41 24.30
N ASP A 52 7.09 -15.62 24.83
CA ASP A 52 7.49 -15.94 26.20
C ASP A 52 8.35 -17.21 26.20
N GLY A 53 9.67 -17.03 26.33
CA GLY A 53 10.63 -18.13 26.28
C GLY A 53 10.94 -18.68 24.88
N LEU A 54 10.64 -17.95 23.79
CA LEU A 54 11.12 -18.32 22.45
C LEU A 54 12.65 -18.18 22.39
N GLU A 55 13.33 -19.27 22.11
CA GLU A 55 14.78 -19.29 21.86
C GLU A 55 15.05 -19.45 20.36
N ILE A 56 15.83 -18.53 19.79
CA ILE A 56 16.25 -18.57 18.39
C ILE A 56 17.78 -18.70 18.32
N PRO A 57 18.32 -19.78 17.73
CA PRO A 57 19.76 -19.92 17.51
C PRO A 57 20.34 -18.76 16.68
N ASP A 58 21.56 -18.34 16.99
CA ASP A 58 22.21 -17.21 16.29
C ASP A 58 22.43 -17.46 14.80
N GLU A 59 22.56 -18.74 14.40
CA GLU A 59 22.64 -19.16 12.99
C GLU A 59 21.37 -18.84 12.17
N ASN A 60 20.22 -18.64 12.83
CA ASN A 60 18.97 -18.24 12.17
C ASN A 60 18.81 -16.70 12.09
N ARG A 61 19.84 -15.93 12.47
CA ARG A 61 19.87 -14.49 12.27
C ARG A 61 19.97 -14.15 10.79
N LEU A 62 19.21 -13.13 10.38
CA LEU A 62 19.30 -12.55 9.04
C LEU A 62 20.28 -11.37 9.05
N LEU A 63 21.37 -11.51 8.28
CA LEU A 63 22.50 -10.55 8.25
C LEU A 63 23.21 -10.45 9.63
N GLU A 64 23.80 -9.30 9.92
CA GLU A 64 24.55 -9.06 11.14
C GLU A 64 23.67 -8.56 12.30
N VAL A 65 24.19 -8.66 13.53
CA VAL A 65 23.57 -8.01 14.69
C VAL A 65 23.46 -6.50 14.43
N GLY A 66 22.26 -5.95 14.61
CA GLY A 66 21.95 -4.54 14.36
C GLY A 66 21.49 -4.20 12.94
N ASP A 67 21.47 -5.16 12.01
CA ASP A 67 21.01 -4.97 10.62
C ASP A 67 19.47 -5.15 10.44
N GLY A 68 18.69 -5.27 11.51
CA GLY A 68 17.24 -5.52 11.45
C GLY A 68 16.45 -4.46 10.67
N LEU A 69 16.80 -3.18 10.81
CA LEU A 69 16.20 -2.11 10.00
C LEU A 69 16.58 -2.22 8.53
N LYS A 70 17.80 -2.65 8.22
CA LYS A 70 18.27 -2.84 6.85
C LYS A 70 17.52 -3.99 6.17
N VAL A 71 17.36 -5.13 6.85
CA VAL A 71 16.50 -6.25 6.39
C VAL A 71 15.09 -5.76 6.09
N THR A 72 14.52 -4.99 7.03
CA THR A 72 13.17 -4.41 6.88
C THR A 72 13.07 -3.51 5.66
N GLN A 73 14.04 -2.63 5.42
CA GLN A 73 14.01 -1.74 4.25
C GLN A 73 14.24 -2.45 2.92
N ILE A 74 15.09 -3.49 2.87
CA ILE A 74 15.29 -4.32 1.68
C ILE A 74 13.95 -4.93 1.24
N ARG A 75 13.18 -5.48 2.19
CA ARG A 75 11.85 -6.01 1.93
C ARG A 75 10.86 -4.92 1.55
N LEU A 76 10.71 -3.90 2.40
CA LEU A 76 9.63 -2.91 2.29
C LEU A 76 9.74 -2.03 1.05
N GLY A 77 10.95 -1.73 0.57
CA GLY A 77 11.14 -0.94 -0.65
C GLY A 77 10.39 -1.55 -1.85
N ARG A 78 10.67 -2.83 -2.15
CA ARG A 78 10.03 -3.56 -3.24
C ARG A 78 8.55 -3.85 -2.95
N ALA A 79 8.22 -4.23 -1.72
CA ALA A 79 6.85 -4.56 -1.34
C ALA A 79 5.87 -3.40 -1.59
N ARG A 80 6.23 -2.17 -1.21
CA ARG A 80 5.42 -0.96 -1.44
C ARG A 80 5.06 -0.76 -2.91
N LEU A 81 6.01 -1.02 -3.82
CA LEU A 81 5.76 -0.84 -5.24
C LEU A 81 4.83 -1.93 -5.81
N THR A 82 4.98 -3.18 -5.35
CA THR A 82 4.03 -4.25 -5.72
C THR A 82 2.62 -4.01 -5.18
N HIS A 83 2.49 -3.32 -4.04
CA HIS A 83 1.20 -2.83 -3.56
C HIS A 83 0.62 -1.80 -4.52
N CYS A 84 1.39 -0.80 -4.94
CA CYS A 84 0.96 0.21 -5.91
C CYS A 84 0.44 -0.42 -7.21
N MET A 85 1.16 -1.42 -7.75
CA MET A 85 0.76 -2.14 -8.96
C MET A 85 -0.62 -2.82 -8.80
N ARG A 86 -0.84 -3.51 -7.68
CA ARG A 86 -2.13 -4.16 -7.38
C ARG A 86 -3.25 -3.15 -7.13
N TRP A 87 -2.96 -2.08 -6.40
CA TRP A 87 -3.91 -1.01 -6.11
C TRP A 87 -4.37 -0.29 -7.37
N LEU A 88 -3.48 -0.02 -8.33
CA LEU A 88 -3.87 0.52 -9.64
C LEU A 88 -4.81 -0.42 -10.42
N GLY A 89 -4.61 -1.74 -10.29
CA GLY A 89 -5.54 -2.73 -10.81
C GLY A 89 -6.92 -2.63 -10.17
N LEU A 90 -6.99 -2.43 -8.85
CA LEU A 90 -8.24 -2.17 -8.14
C LEU A 90 -8.88 -0.85 -8.58
N CYS A 91 -8.12 0.23 -8.75
CA CYS A 91 -8.69 1.49 -9.27
C CYS A 91 -9.35 1.28 -10.62
N LYS A 92 -8.66 0.60 -11.55
CA LYS A 92 -9.19 0.26 -12.88
C LYS A 92 -10.50 -0.52 -12.75
N ARG A 93 -10.52 -1.56 -11.91
CA ARG A 93 -11.71 -2.40 -11.73
C ARG A 93 -12.89 -1.62 -11.15
N ALA A 94 -12.65 -0.72 -10.21
CA ALA A 94 -13.70 0.13 -9.64
C ALA A 94 -14.31 1.05 -10.72
N MET A 95 -13.45 1.67 -11.54
CA MET A 95 -13.90 2.52 -12.63
C MET A 95 -14.62 1.75 -13.74
N GLU A 96 -14.24 0.51 -14.04
CA GLU A 96 -14.97 -0.35 -14.99
C GLU A 96 -16.41 -0.60 -14.52
N ILE A 97 -16.59 -0.98 -13.25
CA ILE A 97 -17.92 -1.20 -12.66
C ILE A 97 -18.76 0.07 -12.73
N ALA A 98 -18.18 1.21 -12.38
CA ALA A 98 -18.88 2.49 -12.43
C ALA A 98 -19.25 2.89 -13.86
N SER A 99 -18.31 2.77 -14.81
CA SER A 99 -18.49 3.15 -16.21
C SER A 99 -19.60 2.34 -16.89
N GLU A 100 -19.65 1.04 -16.62
CA GLU A 100 -20.74 0.17 -17.08
C GLU A 100 -22.09 0.65 -16.56
N TYR A 101 -22.19 0.89 -15.24
CA TYR A 101 -23.44 1.34 -14.63
C TYR A 101 -23.91 2.70 -15.14
N VAL A 102 -23.04 3.71 -15.20
CA VAL A 102 -23.43 5.05 -15.65
C VAL A 102 -23.69 5.13 -17.16
N GLY A 103 -23.14 4.22 -17.95
CA GLY A 103 -23.39 4.11 -19.39
C GLY A 103 -24.74 3.48 -19.75
N GLU A 104 -25.40 2.82 -18.79
CA GLU A 104 -26.72 2.20 -18.97
C GLU A 104 -27.82 2.91 -18.18
N ARG A 105 -27.50 3.42 -16.98
CA ARG A 105 -28.49 4.01 -16.09
C ARG A 105 -28.93 5.38 -16.61
N GLU A 106 -30.24 5.59 -16.71
CA GLU A 106 -30.82 6.89 -17.02
C GLU A 106 -31.37 7.59 -15.78
N SER A 107 -31.27 8.92 -15.78
CA SER A 107 -31.94 9.82 -14.84
C SER A 107 -32.19 11.15 -15.53
N PHE A 108 -33.36 11.74 -15.27
CA PHE A 108 -33.76 13.02 -15.86
C PHE A 108 -33.73 13.05 -17.40
N GLY A 109 -33.96 11.90 -18.06
CA GLY A 109 -34.10 11.81 -19.51
C GLY A 109 -32.80 11.60 -20.30
N GLU A 110 -31.67 11.42 -19.62
CA GLU A 110 -30.38 11.07 -20.24
C GLU A 110 -29.61 10.05 -19.41
N LYS A 111 -28.57 9.45 -20.00
CA LYS A 111 -27.70 8.50 -19.30
C LYS A 111 -26.84 9.23 -18.28
N LEU A 112 -26.57 8.60 -17.14
CA LEU A 112 -25.76 9.18 -16.08
C LEU A 112 -24.38 9.64 -16.58
N ILE A 113 -23.78 8.92 -17.52
CA ILE A 113 -22.48 9.29 -18.11
C ILE A 113 -22.48 10.66 -18.82
N ASP A 114 -23.65 11.15 -19.25
CA ASP A 114 -23.81 12.42 -19.96
C ASP A 114 -24.01 13.61 -18.99
N HIS A 115 -24.29 13.34 -17.71
CA HIS A 115 -24.40 14.39 -16.68
C HIS A 115 -23.02 14.97 -16.35
N GLU A 116 -22.90 16.30 -16.40
CA GLU A 116 -21.66 17.04 -16.15
C GLU A 116 -20.97 16.64 -14.83
N GLY A 117 -21.73 16.49 -13.75
CA GLY A 117 -21.19 16.06 -12.45
C GLY A 117 -20.56 14.67 -12.47
N VAL A 118 -21.12 13.73 -13.25
CA VAL A 118 -20.55 12.38 -13.42
C VAL A 118 -19.26 12.46 -14.24
N GLN A 119 -19.24 13.26 -15.30
CA GLN A 119 -18.06 13.45 -16.14
C GLN A 119 -16.87 14.01 -15.35
N TRP A 120 -17.10 14.98 -14.47
CA TRP A 120 -16.07 15.52 -13.58
C TRP A 120 -15.50 14.45 -12.65
N MET A 121 -16.37 13.71 -11.96
CA MET A 121 -15.94 12.64 -11.05
C MET A 121 -15.11 11.56 -11.78
N MET A 122 -15.57 11.12 -12.94
CA MET A 122 -14.87 10.12 -13.74
C MET A 122 -13.52 10.64 -14.28
N GLY A 123 -13.50 11.87 -14.79
CA GLY A 123 -12.29 12.50 -15.33
C GLY A 123 -11.22 12.70 -14.27
N GLU A 124 -11.61 13.18 -13.08
CA GLU A 124 -10.70 13.34 -11.96
C GLU A 124 -10.11 12.01 -11.48
N ALA A 125 -10.94 10.98 -11.30
CA ALA A 125 -10.48 9.65 -10.90
C ALA A 125 -9.54 9.06 -11.96
N ALA A 126 -9.85 9.22 -13.25
CA ALA A 126 -9.00 8.76 -14.35
C ALA A 126 -7.64 9.46 -14.35
N MET A 127 -7.60 10.77 -14.12
CA MET A 127 -6.35 11.54 -14.01
C MET A 127 -5.50 11.03 -12.85
N ASP A 128 -6.06 10.90 -11.65
CA ASP A 128 -5.33 10.48 -10.45
C ASP A 128 -4.75 9.06 -10.60
N ILE A 129 -5.49 8.16 -11.27
CA ILE A 129 -5.01 6.82 -11.63
C ILE A 129 -3.83 6.90 -12.58
N GLN A 130 -3.89 7.74 -13.62
CA GLN A 130 -2.78 7.87 -14.58
C GLN A 130 -1.52 8.46 -13.95
N ILE A 131 -1.65 9.47 -13.08
CA ILE A 131 -0.52 10.00 -12.31
C ILE A 131 0.11 8.86 -11.49
N GLY A 132 -0.70 8.07 -10.79
CA GLY A 132 -0.23 6.91 -10.03
C GLY A 132 0.48 5.86 -10.89
N ARG A 133 -0.04 5.58 -12.09
CA ARG A 133 0.59 4.66 -13.06
C ARG A 133 1.96 5.14 -13.50
N LEU A 134 2.08 6.42 -13.88
CA LEU A 134 3.35 7.00 -14.31
C LEU A 134 4.39 7.00 -13.18
N LEU A 135 4.00 7.39 -11.97
CA LEU A 135 4.90 7.34 -10.80
C LEU A 135 5.35 5.91 -10.48
N THR A 136 4.44 4.94 -10.55
CA THR A 136 4.75 3.52 -10.30
C THR A 136 5.72 2.98 -11.34
N MET A 137 5.48 3.27 -12.62
CA MET A 137 6.34 2.83 -13.72
C MET A 137 7.71 3.49 -13.68
N HIS A 138 7.78 4.78 -13.35
CA HIS A 138 9.05 5.49 -13.18
C HIS A 138 9.87 4.90 -12.03
N ALA A 139 9.24 4.65 -10.87
CA ALA A 139 9.91 4.01 -9.74
C ALA A 139 10.39 2.58 -10.07
N ALA A 140 9.62 1.83 -10.86
CA ALA A 140 10.01 0.50 -11.34
C ALA A 140 11.21 0.56 -12.29
N TRP A 141 11.16 1.46 -13.27
CA TRP A 141 12.26 1.67 -14.22
C TRP A 141 13.56 2.05 -13.50
N LEU A 142 13.49 2.96 -12.52
CA LEU A 142 14.65 3.30 -11.70
C LEU A 142 15.16 2.13 -10.87
N LEU A 143 14.30 1.24 -10.33
CA LEU A 143 14.77 0.04 -9.62
C LEU A 143 15.51 -0.94 -10.53
N ASP A 144 15.16 -0.99 -11.82
CA ASP A 144 15.81 -1.87 -12.79
C ASP A 144 17.17 -1.31 -13.27
N HIS A 145 17.33 0.02 -13.31
CA HIS A 145 18.53 0.69 -13.84
C HIS A 145 19.47 1.23 -12.74
N GLU A 146 18.92 1.59 -11.59
CA GLU A 146 19.61 2.17 -10.45
C GLU A 146 19.30 1.38 -9.17
N ASN A 147 20.26 1.28 -8.25
CA ASN A 147 20.03 0.52 -7.01
C ASN A 147 19.16 1.27 -5.96
N PHE A 148 18.74 2.52 -6.21
CA PHE A 148 18.07 3.36 -5.20
C PHE A 148 16.96 4.27 -5.78
N SER A 149 15.70 4.00 -5.45
CA SER A 149 14.52 4.81 -5.86
C SER A 149 13.58 5.15 -4.69
N ARG A 150 14.15 5.46 -3.51
CA ARG A 150 13.36 5.60 -2.26
C ARG A 150 12.34 6.74 -2.31
N LYS A 151 12.67 7.88 -2.92
CA LYS A 151 11.76 9.02 -3.02
C LYS A 151 10.65 8.73 -4.03
N GLU A 152 10.96 8.07 -5.14
CA GLU A 152 9.99 7.71 -6.19
C GLU A 152 9.01 6.66 -5.69
N ILE A 153 9.47 5.63 -5.00
CA ILE A 153 8.59 4.65 -4.34
C ILE A 153 7.68 5.35 -3.33
N SER A 154 8.18 6.33 -2.59
CA SER A 154 7.36 7.07 -1.62
C SER A 154 6.31 7.96 -2.29
N MET A 155 6.66 8.63 -3.40
CA MET A 155 5.70 9.40 -4.22
C MET A 155 4.61 8.49 -4.80
N ALA A 156 5.00 7.37 -5.42
CA ALA A 156 4.08 6.40 -5.98
C ALA A 156 3.13 5.85 -4.89
N LYS A 157 3.67 5.47 -3.73
CA LYS A 157 2.86 4.92 -2.63
C LYS A 157 1.80 5.88 -2.14
N VAL A 158 2.16 7.15 -1.93
CA VAL A 158 1.20 8.16 -1.45
C VAL A 158 0.13 8.42 -2.51
N GLN A 159 0.54 8.72 -3.75
CA GLN A 159 -0.40 9.02 -4.84
C GLN A 159 -1.35 7.85 -5.11
N VAL A 160 -0.84 6.62 -5.22
CA VAL A 160 -1.67 5.46 -5.57
C VAL A 160 -2.62 5.10 -4.43
N ALA A 161 -2.21 5.24 -3.16
CA ALA A 161 -3.11 5.02 -2.04
C ALA A 161 -4.27 6.03 -2.00
N ASP A 162 -3.99 7.31 -2.33
CA ASP A 162 -5.02 8.35 -2.43
C ASP A 162 -5.94 8.12 -3.64
N ALA A 163 -5.36 7.81 -4.81
CA ALA A 163 -6.11 7.49 -6.03
C ALA A 163 -7.01 6.27 -5.86
N LEU A 164 -6.54 5.22 -5.16
CA LEU A 164 -7.36 4.04 -4.85
C LEU A 164 -8.60 4.43 -4.04
N HIS A 165 -8.42 5.21 -2.98
CA HIS A 165 -9.54 5.63 -2.14
C HIS A 165 -10.54 6.46 -2.94
N LYS A 166 -10.06 7.43 -3.73
CA LYS A 166 -10.92 8.28 -4.57
C LYS A 166 -11.67 7.50 -5.64
N ALA A 167 -10.99 6.62 -6.37
CA ALA A 167 -11.60 5.84 -7.45
C ALA A 167 -12.71 4.92 -6.93
N VAL A 168 -12.47 4.24 -5.80
CA VAL A 168 -13.48 3.34 -5.21
C VAL A 168 -14.66 4.12 -4.63
N ASP A 169 -14.40 5.20 -3.90
CA ASP A 169 -15.45 6.07 -3.36
C ASP A 169 -16.31 6.68 -4.48
N THR A 170 -15.66 7.18 -5.53
CA THR A 170 -16.32 7.67 -6.75
C THR A 170 -17.20 6.59 -7.39
N ALA A 171 -16.67 5.38 -7.55
CA ALA A 171 -17.42 4.27 -8.12
C ALA A 171 -18.66 3.90 -7.30
N ILE A 172 -18.55 3.89 -5.97
CA ILE A 172 -19.68 3.65 -5.06
C ILE A 172 -20.74 4.73 -5.26
N GLN A 173 -20.33 6.00 -5.24
CA GLN A 173 -21.22 7.14 -5.38
C GLN A 173 -21.99 7.12 -6.71
N LEU A 174 -21.29 6.83 -7.81
CA LEU A 174 -21.88 6.72 -9.15
C LEU A 174 -22.84 5.52 -9.29
N CYS A 175 -22.56 4.42 -8.59
CA CYS A 175 -23.44 3.25 -8.56
C CYS A 175 -24.60 3.38 -7.55
N GLY A 176 -24.63 4.43 -6.72
CA GLY A 176 -25.65 4.65 -5.69
C GLY A 176 -25.75 3.48 -4.70
N ALA A 177 -26.98 3.12 -4.31
CA ALA A 177 -27.24 2.06 -3.34
C ALA A 177 -26.65 0.69 -3.76
N ARG A 178 -26.58 0.41 -5.08
CA ARG A 178 -25.94 -0.80 -5.62
C ARG A 178 -24.42 -0.81 -5.42
N GLY A 179 -23.78 0.36 -5.43
CA GLY A 179 -22.36 0.48 -5.12
C GLY A 179 -22.06 0.25 -3.63
N TYR A 180 -22.98 0.62 -2.76
CA TYR A 180 -22.87 0.40 -1.31
C TYR A 180 -23.21 -1.04 -0.89
N SER A 181 -23.99 -1.76 -1.68
CA SER A 181 -24.40 -3.13 -1.40
C SER A 181 -23.32 -4.16 -1.74
N LYS A 182 -23.54 -5.40 -1.32
CA LYS A 182 -22.71 -6.56 -1.67
C LYS A 182 -22.99 -7.13 -3.07
N ASP A 183 -23.87 -6.48 -3.84
CA ASP A 183 -24.16 -6.89 -5.23
C ASP A 183 -23.03 -6.50 -6.19
N THR A 184 -22.10 -5.67 -5.71
CA THR A 184 -20.86 -5.33 -6.40
C THR A 184 -19.66 -5.58 -5.49
N LEU A 185 -18.47 -5.60 -6.08
CA LEU A 185 -17.23 -5.69 -5.32
C LEU A 185 -16.83 -4.35 -4.67
N LEU A 186 -17.55 -3.26 -4.93
CA LEU A 186 -17.13 -1.91 -4.52
C LEU A 186 -17.09 -1.74 -3.00
N GLU A 187 -18.06 -2.30 -2.26
CA GLU A 187 -18.05 -2.27 -0.79
C GLU A 187 -16.77 -2.91 -0.21
N TRP A 188 -16.40 -4.06 -0.78
CA TRP A 188 -15.20 -4.81 -0.38
C TRP A 188 -13.94 -4.01 -0.69
N MET A 189 -13.89 -3.41 -1.88
CA MET A 189 -12.77 -2.59 -2.34
C MET A 189 -12.61 -1.36 -1.46
N TYR A 190 -13.70 -0.75 -0.99
CA TYR A 190 -13.66 0.47 -0.18
C TYR A 190 -13.04 0.20 1.19
N ARG A 191 -13.52 -0.88 1.84
CA ARG A 191 -12.99 -1.31 3.12
C ARG A 191 -11.51 -1.72 3.03
N TYR A 192 -11.11 -2.38 1.93
CA TYR A 192 -9.72 -2.70 1.64
C TYR A 192 -8.88 -1.43 1.36
N ALA A 193 -9.40 -0.47 0.59
CA ALA A 193 -8.66 0.73 0.19
C ALA A 193 -8.15 1.54 1.39
N ARG A 194 -8.89 1.53 2.50
CA ARG A 194 -8.53 2.31 3.69
C ARG A 194 -7.16 1.95 4.26
N GLN A 195 -6.75 0.69 4.19
CA GLN A 195 -5.46 0.25 4.73
C GLN A 195 -4.26 0.75 3.90
N ALA A 196 -4.44 1.10 2.63
CA ALA A 196 -3.34 1.55 1.75
C ALA A 196 -2.61 2.79 2.30
N LYS A 197 -3.30 3.64 3.07
CA LYS A 197 -2.72 4.82 3.72
C LYS A 197 -1.94 4.51 5.00
N LEU A 198 -1.99 3.27 5.50
CA LEU A 198 -1.39 2.84 6.78
C LEU A 198 -0.28 1.80 6.59
N VAL A 199 -0.55 0.76 5.81
CA VAL A 199 0.37 -0.39 5.66
C VAL A 199 1.67 -0.01 4.97
N ASP A 200 2.73 -0.74 5.34
CA ASP A 200 4.11 -0.52 4.90
C ASP A 200 4.62 0.93 5.11
N GLY A 201 4.02 1.66 6.06
CA GLY A 201 4.37 3.03 6.46
C GLY A 201 3.25 4.01 6.13
N ALA A 202 2.79 4.77 7.13
CA ALA A 202 1.71 5.74 6.93
C ALA A 202 2.07 6.81 5.89
N SER A 203 1.06 7.36 5.22
CA SER A 203 1.24 8.41 4.20
C SER A 203 2.07 9.60 4.72
N GLU A 204 1.89 9.98 5.98
CA GLU A 204 2.60 11.07 6.64
C GLU A 204 4.09 10.76 6.81
N VAL A 205 4.45 9.50 7.10
CA VAL A 205 5.84 9.06 7.20
C VAL A 205 6.52 9.18 5.83
N HIS A 206 5.83 8.80 4.76
CA HIS A 206 6.35 8.98 3.40
C HIS A 206 6.50 10.45 3.04
N LYS A 207 5.54 11.31 3.38
CA LYS A 207 5.66 12.77 3.20
C LYS A 207 6.86 13.36 3.95
N MET A 208 7.14 12.90 5.17
CA MET A 208 8.35 13.28 5.90
C MET A 208 9.63 12.82 5.21
N VAL A 209 9.65 11.62 4.63
CA VAL A 209 10.78 11.12 3.84
C VAL A 209 10.99 12.01 2.61
N LEU A 210 9.93 12.35 1.87
CA LEU A 210 10.01 13.24 0.72
C LEU A 210 10.54 14.63 1.09
N SER A 211 10.07 15.20 2.21
CA SER A 211 10.57 16.48 2.72
C SER A 211 12.07 16.45 2.99
N ARG A 212 12.58 15.35 3.58
CA ARG A 212 14.04 15.16 3.80
C ARG A 212 14.82 15.10 2.50
N PHE A 213 14.33 14.36 1.50
CA PHE A 213 14.95 14.30 0.18
C PHE A 213 14.96 15.68 -0.50
N HIS A 214 13.83 16.37 -0.49
CA HIS A 214 13.71 17.72 -1.07
C HIS A 214 14.71 18.70 -0.43
N LYS A 215 14.83 18.69 0.91
CA LYS A 215 15.80 19.53 1.63
C LYS A 215 17.25 19.20 1.26
N ASN A 216 17.59 17.92 1.13
CA ASN A 216 18.97 17.47 0.92
C ASN A 216 19.42 17.60 -0.54
N GLU A 217 18.51 17.43 -1.50
CA GLU A 217 18.83 17.46 -2.93
C GLU A 217 18.64 18.85 -3.56
N GLY A 218 17.79 19.70 -2.96
CA GLY A 218 17.50 21.03 -3.46
C GLY A 218 16.95 20.99 -4.89
N PRO A 219 17.48 21.80 -5.83
CA PRO A 219 17.03 21.78 -7.23
C PRO A 219 17.14 20.41 -7.92
N ARG A 220 18.07 19.55 -7.48
CA ARG A 220 18.24 18.19 -8.04
C ARG A 220 17.11 17.24 -7.65
N PHE A 221 16.22 17.61 -6.73
CA PHE A 221 15.05 16.80 -6.41
C PHE A 221 14.22 16.48 -7.66
N TRP A 222 14.17 17.43 -8.59
CA TRP A 222 13.40 17.40 -9.84
C TRP A 222 14.17 16.86 -11.05
N SER A 223 15.41 16.38 -10.87
CA SER A 223 16.19 15.87 -12.00
C SER A 223 15.53 14.64 -12.58
N TRP A 224 15.31 14.64 -13.90
CA TRP A 224 14.98 13.45 -14.66
C TRP A 224 16.29 12.90 -15.21
N GLY A 225 16.57 11.61 -14.98
CA GLY A 225 17.81 10.95 -15.42
C GLY A 225 17.91 10.72 -16.94
N VAL A 226 17.39 11.67 -17.73
CA VAL A 226 17.37 11.70 -19.20
C VAL A 226 18.10 12.93 -19.72
#